data_AF-A0A4U1JAJ1-F1
#
_entry.id   AF-A0A4U1JAJ1-F1
#
_cell.length_a   1.000
_cell.length_b   1.000
_cell.length_c   1.000
_cell.angle_alpha   90.00
_cell.angle_beta   90.00
_cell.angle_gamma   90.00
#
_symmetry.space_group_name_H-M   'P 1'
#
loop_
_entity.id
_entity.type
_entity.pdbx_description
1 polymer ?
#
loop_
_entity_poly.entity_id
_entity_poly.type
_entity_poly.pdbx_seq_one_letter_code
_entity_poly.pdbx_strand_id
1 'polypeptide(L)'
;MPGPTAPDDPSAALAARLCKVVPALADLAMRTALVLRTLEDAGPPTAARALDEIASRAEQTEAPAREVLAALLPLLGDPLHAGFVGALRVVAKDASLLALGRLLRRKARHAESQAPSPIEHRGIALEPGGRPLSLGERRALARKPSRGILDKLLADPHPRVIENLLANPRLTEDDVVRIAAKRPQKPEIASEVARSARWMARARVRMALVLNPGTPPELSVPVLSQLLRHELADVAASTQVPAVLRSAALDLLARRPPLPPDPNGGASMQ
;
A
#
# COMPACT_ATOMS: atom_id res chain seq x y z
N MET A 1 23.52 -38.45 31.36
CA MET A 1 24.01 -37.11 31.73
C MET A 1 23.28 -36.10 30.85
N PRO A 2 22.20 -35.47 31.32
CA PRO A 2 21.56 -34.40 30.56
C PRO A 2 22.51 -33.20 30.55
N GLY A 3 22.81 -32.68 29.36
CA GLY A 3 23.71 -31.54 29.18
C GLY A 3 23.17 -30.28 29.85
N PRO A 4 24.03 -29.30 30.15
CA PRO A 4 23.63 -28.06 30.81
C PRO A 4 22.61 -27.32 29.92
N THR A 5 21.41 -27.10 30.46
CA THR A 5 20.39 -26.23 29.88
C THR A 5 21.00 -24.85 29.67
N ALA A 6 21.05 -24.40 28.41
CA ALA A 6 21.53 -23.07 28.03
C ALA A 6 20.79 -21.98 28.84
N PRO A 7 21.48 -20.89 29.23
CA PRO A 7 20.89 -19.84 30.06
C PRO A 7 19.75 -19.14 29.31
N ASP A 8 18.76 -18.65 30.04
CA ASP A 8 17.61 -17.88 29.58
C ASP A 8 17.97 -16.96 28.40
N ASP A 9 17.56 -17.32 27.17
CA ASP A 9 17.77 -16.45 26.02
C ASP A 9 16.94 -15.17 26.23
N PRO A 10 17.58 -14.01 26.49
CA PRO A 10 16.86 -12.79 26.81
C PRO A 10 15.98 -12.33 25.64
N SER A 11 16.31 -12.72 24.41
CA SER A 11 15.52 -12.43 23.22
C SER A 11 14.26 -13.28 23.15
N ALA A 12 14.34 -14.57 23.45
CA ALA A 12 13.18 -15.45 23.49
C ALA A 12 12.21 -15.05 24.62
N ALA A 13 12.74 -14.71 25.80
CA ALA A 13 11.94 -14.20 26.92
C ALA A 13 11.24 -12.88 26.57
N LEU A 14 11.94 -11.98 25.88
CA LEU A 14 11.38 -10.72 25.38
C LEU A 14 10.25 -10.95 24.37
N ALA A 15 10.45 -11.86 23.41
CA ALA A 15 9.46 -12.22 22.40
C ALA A 15 8.18 -12.79 23.02
N ALA A 16 8.34 -13.74 23.96
CA ALA A 16 7.23 -14.32 24.70
C ALA A 16 6.47 -13.26 25.52
N ARG A 17 7.18 -12.35 26.19
CA ARG A 17 6.57 -11.26 26.96
C ARG A 17 5.75 -10.32 26.08
N LEU A 18 6.30 -9.89 24.95
CA LEU A 18 5.59 -9.00 24.02
C LEU A 18 4.33 -9.66 23.44
N CYS A 19 4.43 -10.93 23.02
CA CYS A 19 3.28 -11.68 22.52
C CYS A 19 2.18 -11.89 23.58
N LYS A 20 2.53 -11.89 24.87
CA LYS A 20 1.57 -11.99 25.97
C LYS A 20 0.91 -10.65 26.31
N VAL A 21 1.69 -9.57 26.39
CA VAL A 21 1.20 -8.28 26.93
C VAL A 21 0.52 -7.42 25.86
N VAL A 22 1.04 -7.41 24.63
CA VAL A 22 0.54 -6.52 23.57
C VAL A 22 -0.94 -6.79 23.21
N PRO A 23 -1.40 -8.04 23.04
CA PRO A 23 -2.80 -8.30 22.71
C PRO A 23 -3.79 -7.89 23.80
N ALA A 24 -3.35 -7.83 25.06
CA ALA A 24 -4.19 -7.48 26.20
C ALA A 24 -4.50 -5.98 26.31
N LEU A 25 -3.79 -5.12 25.57
CA LEU A 25 -4.01 -3.67 25.57
C LEU A 25 -5.06 -3.30 24.53
N ALA A 26 -6.05 -2.47 24.86
CA ALA A 26 -7.11 -2.10 23.91
C ALA A 26 -6.65 -1.09 22.83
N ASP A 27 -5.74 -0.17 23.19
CA ASP A 27 -5.37 0.96 22.35
C ASP A 27 -4.05 0.77 21.58
N LEU A 28 -4.04 1.13 20.29
CA LEU A 28 -2.87 0.95 19.42
C LEU A 28 -1.71 1.88 19.80
N ALA A 29 -1.97 3.12 20.25
CA ALA A 29 -0.89 4.02 20.67
C ALA A 29 -0.23 3.49 21.95
N MET A 30 -1.00 2.97 22.90
CA MET A 30 -0.48 2.29 24.09
C MET A 30 0.35 1.05 23.72
N ARG A 31 -0.13 0.21 22.79
CA ARG A 31 0.63 -0.94 22.27
C ARG A 31 1.96 -0.50 21.66
N THR A 32 1.91 0.52 20.80
CA THR A 32 3.08 1.07 20.10
C THR A 32 4.11 1.62 21.07
N ALA A 33 3.68 2.42 22.05
CA ALA A 33 4.55 3.00 23.08
C ALA A 33 5.19 1.92 23.97
N LEU A 34 4.42 0.91 24.39
CA LEU A 34 4.94 -0.22 25.16
C LEU A 34 5.99 -1.00 24.36
N VAL A 35 5.68 -1.34 23.11
CA VAL A 35 6.59 -2.08 22.22
C VAL A 35 7.89 -1.30 22.05
N LEU A 36 7.81 -0.01 21.72
CA LEU A 36 8.99 0.85 21.56
C LEU A 36 9.87 0.84 22.80
N ARG A 37 9.31 1.25 23.95
CA ARG A 37 10.04 1.32 25.22
C ARG A 37 10.68 -0.02 25.57
N THR A 38 9.93 -1.09 25.42
CA THR A 38 10.39 -2.45 25.74
C THR A 38 11.56 -2.90 24.85
N LEU A 39 11.55 -2.53 23.58
CA LEU A 39 12.63 -2.85 22.63
C LEU A 39 13.86 -1.95 22.85
N GLU A 40 13.66 -0.68 23.17
CA GLU A 40 14.74 0.27 23.49
C GLU A 40 15.46 -0.14 24.77
N ASP A 41 14.72 -0.46 25.84
CA ASP A 41 15.25 -0.91 27.13
C ASP A 41 16.07 -2.21 27.00
N ALA A 42 15.69 -3.10 26.07
CA ALA A 42 16.40 -4.35 25.81
C ALA A 42 17.67 -4.17 24.94
N GLY A 43 17.78 -3.04 24.24
CA GLY A 43 18.85 -2.72 23.31
C GLY A 43 18.74 -3.40 21.94
N PRO A 44 19.42 -2.86 20.89
CA PRO A 44 19.27 -3.34 19.51
C PRO A 44 19.59 -4.83 19.29
N PRO A 45 20.64 -5.44 19.89
CA PRO A 45 20.96 -6.85 19.68
C PRO A 45 19.84 -7.80 20.15
N THR A 46 19.33 -7.55 21.35
CA THR A 46 18.28 -8.37 21.98
C THR A 46 16.95 -8.16 21.28
N ALA A 47 16.62 -6.89 21.01
CA ALA A 47 15.40 -6.49 20.31
C ALA A 47 15.33 -7.10 18.90
N ALA A 48 16.43 -7.07 18.14
CA ALA A 48 16.46 -7.61 16.78
C ALA A 48 16.17 -9.12 16.75
N ARG A 49 16.81 -9.91 17.63
CA ARG A 49 16.57 -11.36 17.70
C ARG A 49 15.14 -11.70 18.16
N ALA A 50 14.62 -10.97 19.14
CA ALA A 50 13.24 -11.13 19.58
C ALA A 50 12.25 -10.82 18.45
N LEU A 51 12.49 -9.73 17.71
CA LEU A 51 11.66 -9.35 16.57
C LEU A 51 11.78 -10.33 15.38
N ASP A 52 12.92 -10.98 15.18
CA ASP A 52 13.08 -12.03 14.17
C ASP A 52 12.24 -13.26 14.49
N GLU A 53 12.24 -13.69 15.75
CA GLU A 53 11.38 -14.78 16.21
C GLU A 53 9.89 -14.43 16.07
N ILE A 54 9.48 -13.25 16.53
CA ILE A 54 8.10 -12.75 16.39
C ILE A 54 7.71 -12.66 14.90
N ALA A 55 8.62 -12.18 14.04
CA ALA A 55 8.37 -12.10 12.61
C ALA A 55 8.18 -13.49 11.98
N SER A 56 9.01 -14.47 12.36
CA SER A 56 8.89 -15.86 11.91
C SER A 56 7.55 -16.49 12.33
N ARG A 57 7.13 -16.28 13.59
CA ARG A 57 5.84 -16.76 14.12
C ARG A 57 4.64 -16.08 13.45
N ALA A 58 4.75 -14.79 13.15
CA ALA A 58 3.73 -14.06 12.42
C ALA A 58 3.60 -14.53 10.95
N GLU A 59 4.71 -14.91 10.31
CA GLU A 59 4.70 -15.56 8.98
C GLU A 59 3.97 -16.91 9.03
N GLN A 60 4.02 -17.62 10.16
CA GLN A 60 3.23 -18.83 10.45
C GLN A 60 1.80 -18.53 10.91
N THR A 61 1.35 -17.28 10.78
CA THR A 61 -0.02 -16.80 11.10
C THR A 61 -0.42 -16.83 12.57
N GLU A 62 0.53 -16.91 13.50
CA GLU A 62 0.22 -16.77 14.93
C GLU A 62 -0.36 -15.39 15.25
N ALA A 63 -1.59 -15.38 15.81
CA ALA A 63 -2.32 -14.15 16.08
C ALA A 63 -1.57 -13.19 17.04
N PRO A 64 -1.00 -13.63 18.19
CA PRO A 64 -0.30 -12.74 19.10
C PRO A 64 0.92 -12.07 18.46
N ALA A 65 1.68 -12.81 17.65
CA ALA A 65 2.86 -12.30 16.96
C ALA A 65 2.48 -11.24 15.90
N ARG A 66 1.40 -11.48 15.15
CA ARG A 66 0.87 -10.50 14.18
C ARG A 66 0.44 -9.20 14.85
N GLU A 67 -0.15 -9.27 16.04
CA GLU A 67 -0.54 -8.07 16.79
C GLU A 67 0.67 -7.25 17.25
N VAL A 68 1.74 -7.91 17.70
CA VAL A 68 3.01 -7.23 18.02
C VAL A 68 3.58 -6.55 16.78
N LEU A 69 3.60 -7.23 15.63
CA LEU A 69 4.06 -6.61 14.38
C LEU A 69 3.19 -5.43 13.94
N ALA A 70 1.87 -5.52 14.12
CA ALA A 70 0.95 -4.42 13.81
C ALA A 70 1.25 -3.17 14.66
N ALA A 71 1.57 -3.36 15.95
CA ALA A 71 1.99 -2.27 16.83
C ALA A 71 3.39 -1.72 16.51
N LEU A 72 4.27 -2.51 15.87
CA LEU A 72 5.59 -2.08 15.43
C LEU A 72 5.54 -1.24 14.14
N LEU A 73 4.57 -1.49 13.25
CA LEU A 73 4.51 -0.86 11.92
C LEU A 73 4.55 0.68 11.91
N PRO A 74 3.85 1.40 12.81
CA PRO A 74 3.96 2.86 12.88
C PRO A 74 5.39 3.33 13.15
N LEU A 75 6.12 2.66 14.05
CA LEU A 75 7.49 3.00 14.45
C LEU A 75 8.49 2.87 13.30
N LEU A 76 8.28 1.88 12.42
CA LEU A 76 9.18 1.64 11.29
C LEU A 76 9.13 2.75 10.22
N GLY A 77 8.09 3.60 10.25
CA GLY A 77 7.90 4.72 9.33
C GLY A 77 8.16 6.10 9.94
N ASP A 78 8.36 6.19 11.25
CA ASP A 78 8.53 7.47 11.95
C ASP A 78 9.99 7.93 11.89
N PRO A 79 10.27 9.14 11.35
CA PRO A 79 11.62 9.71 11.35
C PRO A 79 12.25 9.82 12.74
N LEU A 80 11.45 9.99 13.80
CA LEU A 80 11.93 10.09 15.17
C LEU A 80 12.64 8.80 15.64
N HIS A 81 12.26 7.65 15.09
CA HIS A 81 12.82 6.35 15.45
C HIS A 81 13.78 5.79 14.39
N ALA A 82 14.14 6.58 13.37
CA ALA A 82 14.97 6.12 12.26
C ALA A 82 16.33 5.58 12.71
N GLY A 83 16.93 6.16 13.76
CA GLY A 83 18.19 5.70 14.33
C GLY A 83 18.10 4.29 14.92
N PHE A 84 17.08 4.03 15.74
CA PHE A 84 16.85 2.71 16.33
C PHE A 84 16.56 1.66 15.25
N VAL A 85 15.70 1.98 14.27
CA VAL A 85 15.40 1.09 13.14
C VAL A 85 16.65 0.84 12.29
N GLY A 86 17.52 1.84 12.13
CA GLY A 86 18.83 1.70 11.51
C GLY A 86 19.71 0.68 12.23
N ALA A 87 19.80 0.76 13.55
CA ALA A 87 20.54 -0.20 14.37
C ALA A 87 19.98 -1.63 14.24
N LEU A 88 18.65 -1.80 14.25
CA LEU A 88 18.02 -3.10 14.01
C LEU A 88 18.38 -3.68 12.63
N ARG A 89 18.48 -2.87 11.58
CA ARG A 89 18.90 -3.33 10.24
C ARG A 89 20.34 -3.83 10.22
N VAL A 90 21.25 -3.15 10.93
CA VAL A 90 22.65 -3.57 11.03
C VAL A 90 22.73 -4.92 11.73
N VAL A 91 22.11 -5.05 12.91
CA VAL A 91 22.09 -6.32 13.65
C VAL A 91 21.45 -7.44 12.83
N ALA A 92 20.32 -7.17 12.17
CA ALA A 92 19.65 -8.19 11.37
C ALA A 92 20.50 -8.69 10.20
N LYS A 93 21.31 -7.81 9.59
CA LYS A 93 22.24 -8.19 8.55
C LYS A 93 23.40 -9.01 9.12
N ASP A 94 24.03 -8.53 10.19
CA ASP A 94 25.24 -9.14 10.75
C ASP A 94 24.96 -10.51 11.38
N ALA A 95 23.81 -10.65 12.05
CA ALA A 95 23.37 -11.90 12.67
C ALA A 95 22.50 -12.78 11.74
N SER A 96 22.34 -12.41 10.46
CA SER A 96 21.53 -13.15 9.47
C SER A 96 20.08 -13.42 9.90
N LEU A 97 19.44 -12.45 10.54
CA LEU A 97 18.06 -12.51 11.00
C LEU A 97 17.10 -12.29 9.81
N LEU A 98 16.70 -13.39 9.17
CA LEU A 98 16.05 -13.35 7.87
C LEU A 98 14.62 -12.81 7.90
N ALA A 99 13.83 -13.16 8.93
CA ALA A 99 12.43 -12.75 9.03
C ALA A 99 12.33 -11.25 9.34
N LEU A 100 13.13 -10.77 10.30
CA LEU A 100 13.28 -9.35 10.58
C LEU A 100 13.84 -8.60 9.36
N GLY A 101 14.85 -9.15 8.69
CA GLY A 101 15.42 -8.57 7.47
C GLY A 101 14.38 -8.42 6.36
N ARG A 102 13.48 -9.39 6.16
CA ARG A 102 12.34 -9.28 5.22
C ARG A 102 11.38 -8.16 5.63
N LEU A 103 11.01 -8.10 6.91
CA LEU A 103 10.10 -7.09 7.45
C LEU A 103 10.63 -5.66 7.22
N LEU A 104 11.89 -5.40 7.60
CA LEU A 104 12.53 -4.09 7.49
C LEU A 104 12.73 -3.66 6.02
N ARG A 105 13.07 -4.61 5.12
CA ARG A 105 13.18 -4.35 3.68
C ARG A 105 11.83 -4.04 3.04
N ARG A 106 10.77 -4.77 3.40
CA ARG A 106 9.43 -4.54 2.86
C ARG A 106 8.97 -3.11 3.13
N LYS A 107 9.17 -2.59 4.35
CA LYS A 107 8.82 -1.20 4.70
C LYS A 107 9.72 -0.19 3.98
N ALA A 108 11.03 -0.43 3.89
CA ALA A 108 11.94 0.44 3.13
C ALA A 108 11.51 0.58 1.66
N ARG A 109 11.18 -0.53 0.99
CA ARG A 109 10.63 -0.50 -0.38
C ARG A 109 9.31 0.25 -0.49
N HIS A 110 8.42 0.12 0.51
CA HIS A 110 7.17 0.89 0.53
C HIS A 110 7.44 2.40 0.71
N ALA A 111 8.38 2.78 1.57
CA ALA A 111 8.77 4.17 1.78
C ALA A 111 9.46 4.77 0.53
N GLU A 112 10.36 4.02 -0.10
CA GLU A 112 11.00 4.42 -1.37
C GLU A 112 9.99 4.50 -2.53
N SER A 113 8.99 3.62 -2.57
CA SER A 113 7.91 3.68 -3.56
C SER A 113 6.94 4.84 -3.32
N GLN A 114 6.88 5.36 -2.09
CA GLN A 114 6.08 6.52 -1.70
C GLN A 114 6.84 7.85 -1.81
N ALA A 115 8.17 7.81 -1.95
CA ALA A 115 8.93 9.01 -2.26
C ALA A 115 8.48 9.54 -3.64
N PRO A 116 8.25 10.86 -3.80
CA PRO A 116 7.90 11.42 -5.09
C PRO A 116 8.99 11.05 -6.10
N SER A 117 8.61 10.32 -7.16
CA SER A 117 9.55 10.10 -8.27
C SER A 117 9.94 11.47 -8.81
N PRO A 118 11.23 11.74 -9.10
CA PRO A 118 11.61 12.94 -9.83
C PRO A 118 10.70 13.05 -11.06
N ILE A 119 9.99 14.17 -11.18
CA ILE A 119 9.04 14.36 -12.28
C ILE A 119 9.82 14.24 -13.59
N GLU A 120 9.46 13.26 -14.41
CA GLU A 120 10.12 13.07 -15.70
C GLU A 120 9.71 14.18 -16.66
N HIS A 121 10.65 15.06 -16.94
CA HIS A 121 10.47 16.16 -17.90
C HIS A 121 10.81 15.75 -19.34
N ARG A 122 11.37 14.53 -19.54
CA ARG A 122 11.84 14.07 -20.85
C ARG A 122 10.69 14.14 -21.87
N GLY A 123 10.94 14.82 -22.97
CA GLY A 123 9.93 15.03 -24.02
C GLY A 123 9.51 13.73 -24.67
N ILE A 124 8.21 13.57 -24.94
CA ILE A 124 7.68 12.44 -25.70
C ILE A 124 7.60 12.87 -27.16
N ALA A 125 8.15 12.06 -28.06
CA ALA A 125 7.89 12.19 -29.49
C ALA A 125 6.54 11.54 -29.82
N LEU A 126 5.72 12.20 -30.64
CA LEU A 126 4.42 11.65 -31.04
C LEU A 126 4.57 10.51 -32.05
N GLU A 127 5.65 10.49 -32.82
CA GLU A 127 5.94 9.45 -33.81
C GLU A 127 7.28 8.77 -33.47
N PRO A 128 7.45 7.48 -33.78
CA PRO A 128 8.74 6.82 -33.73
C PRO A 128 9.79 7.59 -34.55
N GLY A 129 10.92 7.94 -33.93
CA GLY A 129 11.99 8.74 -34.57
C GLY A 129 11.71 10.25 -34.67
N GLY A 130 10.55 10.73 -34.17
CA GLY A 130 10.22 12.14 -34.15
C GLY A 130 10.98 12.95 -33.10
N ARG A 131 10.95 14.27 -33.26
CA ARG A 131 11.46 15.23 -32.25
C ARG A 131 10.71 15.05 -30.92
N PRO A 132 11.41 15.00 -29.78
CA PRO A 132 10.78 15.09 -28.46
C PRO A 132 10.04 16.41 -28.29
N LEU A 133 8.77 16.36 -27.87
CA LEU A 133 8.01 17.56 -27.56
C LEU A 133 8.37 18.11 -26.18
N SER A 134 8.50 19.43 -26.10
CA SER A 134 8.59 20.15 -24.83
C SER A 134 7.34 19.95 -23.98
N LEU A 135 7.46 20.16 -22.67
CA LEU A 135 6.31 20.10 -21.76
C LEU A 135 5.21 21.10 -22.17
N GLY A 136 5.58 22.29 -22.62
CA GLY A 136 4.64 23.32 -23.09
C GLY A 136 3.82 22.84 -24.29
N GLU A 137 4.48 22.26 -25.28
CA GLU A 137 3.83 21.67 -26.46
C GLU A 137 2.86 20.55 -26.07
N ARG A 138 3.30 19.60 -25.22
CA ARG A 138 2.44 18.50 -24.75
C ARG A 138 1.20 18.99 -24.02
N ARG A 139 1.34 19.99 -23.14
CA ARG A 139 0.21 20.64 -22.45
C ARG A 139 -0.75 21.34 -23.41
N ALA A 140 -0.24 22.02 -24.42
CA ALA A 140 -1.07 22.67 -25.44
C ALA A 140 -1.84 21.65 -26.29
N LEU A 141 -1.17 20.56 -26.70
CA LEU A 141 -1.77 19.47 -27.46
C LEU A 141 -2.84 18.70 -26.68
N ALA A 142 -2.65 18.50 -25.36
CA ALA A 142 -3.64 17.85 -24.50
C ALA A 142 -5.00 18.55 -24.46
N ARG A 143 -5.07 19.84 -24.81
CA ARG A 143 -6.33 20.60 -24.90
C ARG A 143 -6.97 20.55 -26.29
N LYS A 144 -6.24 20.10 -27.31
CA LYS A 144 -6.74 20.08 -28.68
C LYS A 144 -7.74 18.95 -28.87
N PRO A 145 -8.75 19.14 -29.72
CA PRO A 145 -9.72 18.12 -30.04
C PRO A 145 -9.17 17.16 -31.12
N SER A 146 -8.17 16.34 -30.81
CA SER A 146 -7.61 15.36 -31.78
C SER A 146 -7.40 14.00 -31.13
N ARG A 147 -8.19 12.98 -31.53
CA ARG A 147 -8.15 11.66 -30.90
C ARG A 147 -6.77 10.99 -31.01
N GLY A 148 -6.17 10.99 -32.19
CA GLY A 148 -4.83 10.42 -32.39
C GLY A 148 -3.74 11.09 -31.53
N ILE A 149 -3.88 12.39 -31.23
CA ILE A 149 -2.96 13.09 -30.32
C ILE A 149 -3.26 12.72 -28.86
N LEU A 150 -4.54 12.67 -28.47
CA LEU A 150 -4.92 12.30 -27.10
C LEU A 150 -4.46 10.88 -26.76
N ASP A 151 -4.64 9.92 -27.66
CA ASP A 151 -4.21 8.52 -27.47
C ASP A 151 -2.70 8.43 -27.19
N LYS A 152 -1.88 9.26 -27.84
CA LYS A 152 -0.43 9.32 -27.64
C LYS A 152 -0.04 9.97 -26.31
N LEU A 153 -0.89 10.85 -25.77
CA LEU A 153 -0.64 11.57 -24.53
C LEU A 153 -1.20 10.86 -23.29
N LEU A 154 -2.02 9.80 -23.42
CA LEU A 154 -2.56 9.08 -22.26
C LEU A 154 -1.48 8.50 -21.34
N ALA A 155 -0.34 8.12 -21.91
CA ALA A 155 0.78 7.57 -21.17
C ALA A 155 1.79 8.64 -20.68
N ASP A 156 1.47 9.93 -20.83
CA ASP A 156 2.38 11.02 -20.47
C ASP A 156 2.79 10.96 -18.99
N PRO A 157 4.09 11.05 -18.66
CA PRO A 157 4.56 10.92 -17.30
C PRO A 157 4.33 12.17 -16.45
N HIS A 158 3.92 13.29 -17.05
CA HIS A 158 3.86 14.58 -16.37
C HIS A 158 2.43 14.93 -15.90
N PRO A 159 2.20 15.19 -14.60
CA PRO A 159 0.86 15.41 -14.06
C PRO A 159 0.12 16.58 -14.71
N ARG A 160 0.81 17.68 -15.03
CA ARG A 160 0.20 18.81 -15.76
C ARG A 160 -0.29 18.51 -17.17
N VAL A 161 0.20 17.45 -17.83
CA VAL A 161 -0.36 17.02 -19.13
C VAL A 161 -1.62 16.22 -18.87
N ILE A 162 -1.59 15.29 -17.91
CA ILE A 162 -2.76 14.51 -17.50
C ILE A 162 -3.91 15.41 -17.01
N GLU A 163 -3.61 16.42 -16.20
CA GLU A 163 -4.60 17.43 -15.76
C GLU A 163 -5.34 18.06 -16.96
N ASN A 164 -4.60 18.47 -18.00
CA ASN A 164 -5.19 19.04 -19.21
C ASN A 164 -5.98 18.01 -20.02
N LEU A 165 -5.51 16.75 -20.07
CA LEU A 165 -6.24 15.66 -20.72
C LEU A 165 -7.57 15.41 -20.02
N LEU A 166 -7.58 15.31 -18.69
CA LEU A 166 -8.78 15.05 -17.89
C LEU A 166 -9.84 16.16 -18.07
N ALA A 167 -9.42 17.38 -18.38
CA ALA A 167 -10.30 18.50 -18.72
C ALA A 167 -10.79 18.50 -20.19
N ASN A 168 -10.18 17.69 -21.08
CA ASN A 168 -10.52 17.70 -22.50
C ASN A 168 -11.93 17.10 -22.75
N PRO A 169 -12.80 17.79 -23.50
CA PRO A 169 -14.16 17.30 -23.77
C PRO A 169 -14.17 16.02 -24.63
N ARG A 170 -13.14 15.78 -25.45
CA ARG A 170 -13.05 14.57 -26.26
C ARG A 170 -12.51 13.36 -25.50
N LEU A 171 -12.02 13.52 -24.27
CA LEU A 171 -11.55 12.39 -23.47
C LEU A 171 -12.73 11.50 -23.04
N THR A 172 -12.55 10.19 -23.14
CA THR A 172 -13.57 9.17 -22.84
C THR A 172 -13.28 8.47 -21.52
N GLU A 173 -14.28 7.76 -20.97
CA GLU A 173 -14.07 6.97 -19.75
C GLU A 173 -13.01 5.87 -19.94
N ASP A 174 -12.97 5.22 -21.10
CA ASP A 174 -11.97 4.18 -21.40
C ASP A 174 -10.55 4.75 -21.42
N ASP A 175 -10.37 6.00 -21.87
CA ASP A 175 -9.07 6.67 -21.80
C ASP A 175 -8.61 6.87 -20.35
N VAL A 176 -9.53 7.29 -19.47
CA VAL A 176 -9.22 7.53 -18.06
C VAL A 176 -8.98 6.22 -17.32
N VAL A 177 -9.72 5.17 -17.64
CA VAL A 177 -9.45 3.83 -17.13
C VAL A 177 -8.04 3.37 -17.56
N ARG A 178 -7.62 3.63 -18.80
CA ARG A 178 -6.24 3.35 -19.26
C ARG A 178 -5.19 4.13 -18.47
N ILE A 179 -5.44 5.41 -18.17
CA ILE A 179 -4.55 6.25 -17.33
C ILE A 179 -4.48 5.67 -15.91
N ALA A 180 -5.62 5.38 -15.29
CA ALA A 180 -5.72 4.91 -13.91
C ALA A 180 -5.16 3.50 -13.71
N ALA A 181 -5.32 2.60 -14.71
CA ALA A 181 -4.85 1.21 -14.66
C ALA A 181 -3.38 1.04 -15.06
N LYS A 182 -2.69 2.11 -15.51
CA LYS A 182 -1.29 2.04 -15.97
C LYS A 182 -0.35 1.51 -14.88
N ARG A 183 0.58 0.64 -15.26
CA ARG A 183 1.60 0.05 -14.37
C ARG A 183 3.00 0.20 -14.97
N PRO A 184 4.01 0.68 -14.22
CA PRO A 184 3.90 1.23 -12.87
C PRO A 184 3.09 2.54 -12.86
N GLN A 185 2.28 2.73 -11.81
CA GLN A 185 1.51 3.97 -11.62
C GLN A 185 2.38 5.00 -10.89
N LYS A 186 2.24 6.27 -11.27
CA LYS A 186 2.92 7.38 -10.58
C LYS A 186 1.94 8.03 -9.59
N PRO A 187 2.31 8.24 -8.31
CA PRO A 187 1.44 8.83 -7.31
C PRO A 187 0.83 10.17 -7.73
N GLU A 188 1.60 11.01 -8.44
CA GLU A 188 1.17 12.32 -8.90
C GLU A 188 0.08 12.19 -9.97
N ILE A 189 0.20 11.19 -10.86
CA ILE A 189 -0.78 10.92 -11.92
C ILE A 189 -2.08 10.37 -11.33
N ALA A 190 -1.98 9.41 -10.39
CA ALA A 190 -3.13 8.91 -9.66
C ALA A 190 -3.84 10.03 -8.89
N SER A 191 -3.09 10.98 -8.33
CA SER A 191 -3.63 12.17 -7.65
C SER A 191 -4.42 13.08 -8.60
N GLU A 192 -3.95 13.29 -9.83
CA GLU A 192 -4.71 14.08 -10.82
C GLU A 192 -6.05 13.43 -11.17
N VAL A 193 -6.07 12.11 -11.35
CA VAL A 193 -7.33 11.38 -11.60
C VAL A 193 -8.26 11.46 -10.40
N ALA A 194 -7.74 11.21 -9.19
CA ALA A 194 -8.51 11.25 -7.94
C ALA A 194 -9.10 12.63 -7.62
N ARG A 195 -8.43 13.72 -8.05
CA ARG A 195 -8.93 15.10 -7.89
C ARG A 195 -10.02 15.48 -8.91
N SER A 196 -10.20 14.71 -9.99
CA SER A 196 -11.18 15.03 -11.01
C SER A 196 -12.59 14.53 -10.66
N ALA A 197 -13.43 15.43 -10.14
CA ALA A 197 -14.81 15.11 -9.77
C ALA A 197 -15.62 14.49 -10.94
N ARG A 198 -15.41 14.98 -12.17
CA ARG A 198 -16.03 14.44 -13.40
C ARG A 198 -15.78 12.94 -13.57
N TRP A 199 -14.55 12.50 -13.32
CA TRP A 199 -14.13 11.13 -13.56
C TRP A 199 -14.30 10.23 -12.34
N MET A 200 -14.14 10.79 -11.14
CA MET A 200 -14.41 10.06 -9.89
C MET A 200 -15.88 9.73 -9.70
N ALA A 201 -16.80 10.40 -10.40
CA ALA A 201 -18.20 9.99 -10.49
C ALA A 201 -18.40 8.63 -11.21
N ARG A 202 -17.43 8.18 -12.02
CA ARG A 202 -17.52 6.95 -12.82
C ARG A 202 -16.97 5.74 -12.06
N ALA A 203 -17.80 4.70 -11.91
CA ALA A 203 -17.44 3.49 -11.16
C ALA A 203 -16.19 2.79 -11.72
N ARG A 204 -16.08 2.64 -13.05
CA ARG A 204 -14.93 1.99 -13.68
C ARG A 204 -13.61 2.73 -13.41
N VAL A 205 -13.65 4.05 -13.32
CA VAL A 205 -12.47 4.87 -12.98
C VAL A 205 -12.08 4.67 -11.52
N ARG A 206 -13.04 4.72 -10.59
CA ARG A 206 -12.80 4.42 -9.17
C ARG A 206 -12.18 3.03 -9.02
N MET A 207 -12.75 2.03 -9.69
CA MET A 207 -12.23 0.67 -9.63
C MET A 207 -10.83 0.52 -10.24
N ALA A 208 -10.56 1.17 -11.37
CA ALA A 208 -9.23 1.16 -11.98
C ALA A 208 -8.16 1.74 -11.06
N LEU A 209 -8.47 2.83 -10.33
CA LEU A 209 -7.56 3.40 -9.33
C LEU A 209 -7.34 2.45 -8.15
N VAL A 210 -8.41 1.94 -7.56
CA VAL A 210 -8.37 1.09 -6.35
C VAL A 210 -7.66 -0.25 -6.60
N LEU A 211 -7.88 -0.86 -7.76
CA LEU A 211 -7.28 -2.16 -8.12
C LEU A 211 -5.84 -2.02 -8.63
N ASN A 212 -5.31 -0.80 -8.78
CA ASN A 212 -3.94 -0.60 -9.20
C ASN A 212 -3.00 -0.64 -7.98
N PRO A 213 -2.06 -1.60 -7.89
CA PRO A 213 -1.12 -1.70 -6.76
C PRO A 213 -0.23 -0.47 -6.59
N GLY A 214 -0.02 0.29 -7.67
CA GLY A 214 0.79 1.51 -7.64
C GLY A 214 0.02 2.75 -7.20
N THR A 215 -1.29 2.67 -6.97
CA THR A 215 -2.05 3.78 -6.38
C THR A 215 -1.77 3.83 -4.88
N PRO A 216 -1.33 4.99 -4.34
CA PRO A 216 -1.12 5.16 -2.92
C PRO A 216 -2.39 4.80 -2.10
N PRO A 217 -2.28 4.05 -1.00
CA PRO A 217 -3.42 3.73 -0.13
C PRO A 217 -4.18 4.96 0.35
N GLU A 218 -3.48 6.09 0.54
CA GLU A 218 -4.04 7.37 0.98
C GLU A 218 -5.08 7.93 -0.01
N LEU A 219 -4.91 7.63 -1.31
CA LEU A 219 -5.90 7.94 -2.34
C LEU A 219 -6.97 6.87 -2.46
N SER A 220 -6.62 5.59 -2.27
CA SER A 220 -7.52 4.47 -2.55
C SER A 220 -8.51 4.21 -1.41
N VAL A 221 -8.09 4.35 -0.15
CA VAL A 221 -8.94 4.07 1.03
C VAL A 221 -10.19 4.96 1.08
N PRO A 222 -10.10 6.29 0.87
CA PRO A 222 -11.29 7.14 0.85
C PRO A 222 -12.30 6.74 -0.25
N VAL A 223 -11.80 6.25 -1.39
CA VAL A 223 -12.62 5.85 -2.55
C VAL A 223 -13.44 4.59 -2.25
N LEU A 224 -12.96 3.70 -1.37
CA LEU A 224 -13.69 2.48 -1.00
C LEU A 224 -15.10 2.76 -0.47
N SER A 225 -15.29 3.87 0.25
CA SER A 225 -16.60 4.26 0.79
C SER A 225 -17.66 4.49 -0.30
N GLN A 226 -17.22 4.81 -1.53
CA GLN A 226 -18.05 5.10 -2.69
C GLN A 226 -18.27 3.89 -3.60
N LEU A 227 -17.69 2.74 -3.27
CA LEU A 227 -17.86 1.49 -4.01
C LEU A 227 -19.12 0.75 -3.59
N LEU A 228 -19.69 -0.06 -4.48
CA LEU A 228 -20.80 -0.98 -4.23
C LEU A 228 -20.31 -2.23 -3.49
N ARG A 229 -21.25 -3.04 -2.98
CA ARG A 229 -20.91 -4.25 -2.23
C ARG A 229 -20.09 -5.25 -3.05
N HIS A 230 -20.47 -5.49 -4.31
CA HIS A 230 -19.72 -6.41 -5.19
C HIS A 230 -18.32 -5.87 -5.50
N GLU A 231 -18.19 -4.56 -5.76
CA GLU A 231 -16.89 -3.91 -5.98
C GLU A 231 -15.97 -4.02 -4.75
N LEU A 232 -16.51 -3.84 -3.54
CA LEU A 232 -15.75 -4.06 -2.31
C LEU A 232 -15.30 -5.52 -2.14
N ALA A 233 -16.15 -6.48 -2.55
CA ALA A 233 -15.80 -7.90 -2.53
C ALA A 233 -14.67 -8.19 -3.53
N ASP A 234 -14.70 -7.59 -4.72
CA ASP A 234 -13.62 -7.71 -5.71
C ASP A 234 -12.30 -7.17 -5.16
N VAL A 235 -12.33 -6.02 -4.47
CA VAL A 235 -11.14 -5.45 -3.81
C VAL A 235 -10.62 -6.36 -2.70
N ALA A 236 -11.52 -6.87 -1.85
CA ALA A 236 -11.15 -7.77 -0.75
C ALA A 236 -10.53 -9.08 -1.25
N ALA A 237 -11.01 -9.62 -2.37
CA ALA A 237 -10.52 -10.85 -2.98
C ALA A 237 -9.21 -10.66 -3.78
N SER A 238 -8.88 -9.43 -4.19
CA SER A 238 -7.74 -9.17 -5.07
C SER A 238 -6.39 -9.36 -4.38
N THR A 239 -5.56 -10.27 -4.91
CA THR A 239 -4.20 -10.51 -4.42
C THR A 239 -3.22 -9.39 -4.79
N GLN A 240 -3.59 -8.57 -5.78
CA GLN A 240 -2.75 -7.51 -6.34
C GLN A 240 -2.84 -6.21 -5.53
N VAL A 241 -3.88 -6.01 -4.72
CA VAL A 241 -4.02 -4.79 -3.91
C VAL A 241 -3.29 -4.89 -2.56
N PRO A 242 -2.84 -3.77 -1.98
CA PRO A 242 -2.23 -3.74 -0.66
C PRO A 242 -3.13 -4.34 0.43
N ALA A 243 -2.54 -5.02 1.41
CA ALA A 243 -3.29 -5.67 2.50
C ALA A 243 -4.15 -4.69 3.30
N VAL A 244 -3.67 -3.46 3.53
CA VAL A 244 -4.42 -2.39 4.19
C VAL A 244 -5.73 -2.08 3.46
N LEU A 245 -5.72 -2.11 2.12
CA LEU A 245 -6.88 -1.81 1.30
C LEU A 245 -7.89 -2.97 1.32
N ARG A 246 -7.39 -4.22 1.31
CA ARG A 246 -8.25 -5.40 1.52
C ARG A 246 -8.94 -5.39 2.88
N SER A 247 -8.19 -5.13 3.95
CA SER A 247 -8.77 -5.05 5.30
C SER A 247 -9.83 -3.97 5.40
N ALA A 248 -9.56 -2.77 4.88
CA ALA A 248 -10.54 -1.69 4.84
C ALA A 248 -11.80 -2.05 4.03
N ALA A 249 -11.66 -2.77 2.92
CA ALA A 249 -12.79 -3.26 2.13
C ALA A 249 -13.62 -4.29 2.90
N LEU A 250 -12.98 -5.24 3.61
CA LEU A 250 -13.65 -6.22 4.47
C LEU A 250 -14.42 -5.55 5.62
N ASP A 251 -13.82 -4.56 6.28
CA ASP A 251 -14.47 -3.81 7.35
C ASP A 251 -15.73 -3.08 6.85
N LEU A 252 -15.68 -2.49 5.64
CA LEU A 252 -16.83 -1.85 5.01
C LEU A 252 -17.91 -2.88 4.62
N LEU A 253 -17.53 -4.06 4.15
CA LEU A 253 -18.47 -5.14 3.83
C LEU A 253 -19.21 -5.64 5.08
N ALA A 254 -18.51 -5.78 6.20
CA ALA A 254 -19.09 -6.20 7.47
C ALA A 254 -20.11 -5.21 8.03
N ARG A 255 -19.87 -3.90 7.81
CA ARG A 255 -20.78 -2.82 8.24
C ARG A 255 -22.02 -2.67 7.35
N ARG A 256 -22.01 -3.22 6.13
CA ARG A 256 -23.13 -3.10 5.19
C ARG A 256 -24.11 -4.25 5.38
N PRO A 257 -25.43 -3.96 5.49
CA PRO A 257 -26.44 -5.01 5.60
C PRO A 257 -26.32 -5.99 4.42
N PRO A 258 -26.56 -7.30 4.65
CA PRO A 258 -26.58 -8.29 3.58
C PRO A 258 -27.68 -7.94 2.58
N LEU A 259 -27.44 -8.24 1.30
CA LEU A 259 -28.50 -8.14 0.29
C LEU A 259 -29.65 -9.08 0.71
N PRO A 260 -30.92 -8.64 0.60
CA PRO A 260 -32.04 -9.54 0.79
C PRO A 260 -31.88 -10.76 -0.13
N PRO A 261 -32.20 -11.98 0.34
CA PRO A 261 -32.18 -13.14 -0.53
C PRO A 261 -33.13 -12.91 -1.71
N ASP A 262 -32.66 -13.27 -2.90
CA ASP A 262 -33.40 -13.07 -4.15
C ASP A 262 -34.72 -13.85 -4.08
N PRO A 263 -35.90 -13.20 -4.15
CA PRO A 263 -37.19 -13.89 -4.03
C PRO A 263 -37.45 -14.89 -5.17
N ASN A 264 -36.69 -14.78 -6.27
CA ASN A 264 -36.75 -15.66 -7.44
C ASN A 264 -35.54 -16.60 -7.56
N GLY A 265 -34.65 -16.65 -6.56
CA GLY A 265 -33.50 -17.54 -6.51
C GLY A 265 -33.92 -18.97 -6.18
N GLY A 266 -34.69 -19.58 -7.10
CA GLY A 266 -35.11 -20.96 -7.03
C GLY A 266 -33.92 -21.89 -6.87
N ALA A 267 -34.06 -22.82 -5.93
CA ALA A 267 -33.27 -24.02 -5.87
C ALA A 267 -33.24 -24.68 -7.26
N SER A 268 -32.06 -24.79 -7.84
CA SER A 268 -31.76 -25.75 -8.91
C SER A 268 -30.39 -26.30 -8.55
N MET A 269 -30.39 -27.37 -7.74
CA MET A 269 -30.18 -28.78 -8.16
C MET A 269 -28.69 -29.05 -8.42
N GLN A 270 -27.98 -29.87 -7.63
CA GLN A 270 -28.06 -31.36 -7.59
C GLN A 270 -28.24 -31.97 -8.97
#